data_AF-A0A4Q3J2X8-F1
#
_entry.id   AF-A0A4Q3J2X8-F1
#
_cell.length_a   1.000
_cell.length_b   1.000
_cell.length_c   1.000
_cell.angle_alpha   90.00
_cell.angle_beta   90.00
_cell.angle_gamma   90.00
#
_symmetry.space_group_name_H-M   'P 1'
#
loop_
_entity.id
_entity.type
_entity.pdbx_description
1 polymer ?
#
loop_
_entity_poly.entity_id
_entity_poly.type
_entity_poly.pdbx_seq_one_letter_code
_entity_poly.pdbx_strand_id
1 'polypeptide(L)'
;ADIVGVGITALVYGGVALIVKADDVGLALAKVSSTGLFGGMLRAIGRGLVVGMPVFLKILGIVGTAAMVWVGGGIIVHGLEGYGIEAPAHLIHAASVAAAAALPAVSGVVEWIVGAAGAGIVGLIVGAALIPITSFVLAPIAKAVRGLFGRGKEAPADTANPTTNAAPTKTPQS
;
A
#
# COMPACT_ATOMS: atom_id res chain seq x y z
N ALA A 1 8.98 10.58 -25.61
CA ALA A 1 9.00 9.76 -24.38
C ALA A 1 9.62 10.62 -23.30
N ASP A 2 8.90 10.89 -22.22
CA ASP A 2 9.42 11.71 -21.13
C ASP A 2 10.54 10.96 -20.43
N ILE A 3 11.78 11.45 -20.60
CA ILE A 3 12.97 10.88 -19.96
C ILE A 3 12.76 10.73 -18.44
N VAL A 4 12.01 11.67 -17.84
CA VAL A 4 11.61 11.64 -16.43
C VAL A 4 10.71 10.44 -16.13
N GLY A 5 9.67 10.20 -16.93
CA GLY A 5 8.75 9.07 -16.72
C GLY A 5 9.43 7.72 -16.87
N VAL A 6 10.30 7.57 -17.88
CA VAL A 6 11.11 6.36 -18.07
C VAL A 6 12.10 6.17 -16.91
N GLY A 7 12.76 7.25 -16.47
CA GLY A 7 13.69 7.23 -15.35
C GLY A 7 13.03 6.81 -14.02
N ILE A 8 11.86 7.38 -13.71
CA ILE A 8 11.10 7.01 -12.50
C ILE A 8 10.63 5.56 -12.58
N THR A 9 10.13 5.12 -13.73
CA THR A 9 9.69 3.74 -13.94
C THR A 9 10.84 2.76 -13.69
N ALA A 10 12.00 3.02 -14.30
CA ALA A 10 13.19 2.20 -14.09
C ALA A 10 13.66 2.21 -12.63
N LEU A 11 13.60 3.36 -11.95
CA LEU A 11 14.01 3.49 -10.56
C LEU A 11 13.08 2.73 -9.61
N VAL A 12 11.75 2.87 -9.77
CA VAL A 12 10.76 2.22 -8.91
C VAL A 12 10.78 0.70 -9.12
N TYR A 13 10.62 0.24 -10.37
CA TYR A 13 10.61 -1.19 -10.66
C TYR A 13 11.98 -1.83 -10.44
N GLY A 14 13.06 -1.14 -10.80
CA GLY A 14 14.42 -1.58 -10.54
C GLY A 14 14.72 -1.69 -9.05
N GLY A 15 14.33 -0.69 -8.25
CA GLY A 15 14.47 -0.72 -6.80
C GLY A 15 13.71 -1.87 -6.15
N VAL A 16 12.44 -2.09 -6.53
CA VAL A 16 11.64 -3.23 -6.06
C VAL A 16 12.29 -4.55 -6.46
N ALA A 17 12.74 -4.68 -7.71
CA ALA A 17 13.42 -5.89 -8.18
C ALA A 17 14.73 -6.17 -7.41
N LEU A 18 15.48 -5.13 -7.07
CA LEU A 18 16.72 -5.24 -6.29
C LEU A 18 16.43 -5.69 -4.86
N ILE A 19 15.41 -5.12 -4.22
CA ILE A 19 14.95 -5.51 -2.87
C ILE A 19 14.52 -6.98 -2.84
N VAL A 20 13.66 -7.40 -3.78
CA VAL A 20 13.17 -8.79 -3.85
C VAL A 20 14.33 -9.76 -4.13
N LYS A 21 15.24 -9.40 -5.04
CA LYS A 21 16.42 -10.23 -5.34
C LYS A 21 17.35 -10.36 -4.13
N ALA A 22 17.53 -9.29 -3.36
CA ALA A 22 18.32 -9.32 -2.15
C ALA A 22 17.71 -10.26 -1.08
N ASP A 23 16.39 -10.30 -0.97
CA ASP A 23 15.68 -11.20 -0.06
C ASP A 23 15.85 -12.68 -0.46
N ASP A 24 15.63 -13.00 -1.75
CA ASP A 24 15.83 -14.35 -2.29
C ASP A 24 17.29 -14.83 -2.12
N VAL A 25 18.26 -13.94 -2.34
CA VAL A 25 19.70 -14.23 -2.14
C VAL A 25 20.02 -14.41 -0.66
N GLY A 26 19.39 -13.66 0.24
CA GLY A 26 19.52 -13.84 1.69
C GLY A 26 19.06 -15.22 2.14
N LEU A 27 17.94 -15.70 1.60
CA LEU A 27 17.44 -17.05 1.85
C LEU A 27 18.36 -18.13 1.25
N ALA A 28 18.90 -17.89 0.05
CA ALA A 28 19.86 -18.80 -0.58
C ALA A 28 21.14 -18.93 0.27
N LEU A 29 21.69 -17.81 0.75
CA LEU A 29 22.86 -17.76 1.64
C LEU A 29 22.59 -18.41 3.01
N ALA A 30 21.39 -18.25 3.57
CA ALA A 30 21.00 -18.90 4.83
C ALA A 30 20.92 -20.44 4.73
N LYS A 31 20.72 -20.97 3.51
CA LYS A 31 20.66 -22.41 3.21
C LYS A 31 22.02 -23.02 2.85
N VAL A 32 23.06 -22.22 2.59
CA VAL A 32 24.40 -22.74 2.25
C VAL A 32 25.01 -23.47 3.45
N SER A 33 25.29 -24.77 3.26
CA SER A 33 25.98 -25.63 4.22
C SER A 33 27.49 -25.64 3.97
N SER A 34 28.15 -24.49 4.11
CA SER A 34 29.63 -24.45 4.03
C SER A 34 30.25 -24.70 5.40
N THR A 35 31.03 -25.77 5.49
CA THR A 35 31.81 -26.17 6.68
C THR A 35 33.05 -25.27 6.78
N GLY A 36 32.94 -24.13 7.46
CA GLY A 36 34.06 -23.22 7.73
C GLY A 36 33.62 -21.91 8.40
N LEU A 37 34.57 -21.20 9.02
CA LEU A 37 34.34 -19.92 9.73
C LEU A 37 33.62 -18.88 8.85
N PHE A 38 33.99 -18.81 7.57
CA PHE A 38 33.35 -17.97 6.55
C PHE A 38 31.89 -18.39 6.25
N GLY A 39 31.59 -19.69 6.24
CA GLY A 39 30.24 -20.22 6.04
C GLY A 39 29.29 -19.87 7.19
N GLY A 40 29.79 -19.86 8.42
CA GLY A 40 29.03 -19.44 9.60
C GLY A 40 28.63 -17.95 9.54
N MET A 41 29.55 -17.09 9.11
CA MET A 41 29.29 -15.64 8.95
C MET A 41 28.27 -15.37 7.84
N LEU A 42 28.42 -16.00 6.67
CA LEU A 42 27.46 -15.88 5.56
C LEU A 42 26.05 -16.35 5.97
N ARG A 43 25.96 -17.44 6.74
CA ARG A 43 24.68 -17.97 7.22
C ARG A 43 24.02 -17.05 8.27
N ALA A 44 24.83 -16.44 9.14
CA ALA A 44 24.35 -15.44 10.11
C ALA A 44 23.81 -14.19 9.41
N ILE A 45 24.52 -13.69 8.39
CA ILE A 45 24.08 -12.55 7.56
C ILE A 45 22.80 -12.91 6.80
N GLY A 46 22.74 -14.07 6.12
CA GLY A 46 21.55 -14.51 5.39
C GLY A 46 20.33 -14.66 6.30
N ARG A 47 20.51 -15.22 7.50
CA ARG A 47 19.44 -15.32 8.50
C ARG A 47 19.00 -13.96 9.03
N GLY A 48 19.95 -13.04 9.24
CA GLY A 48 19.65 -11.65 9.61
C GLY A 48 18.84 -10.92 8.54
N LEU A 49 19.14 -11.17 7.27
CA LEU A 49 18.45 -10.57 6.11
C LEU A 49 17.00 -11.06 6.02
N VAL A 50 16.77 -12.37 6.13
CA VAL A 50 15.43 -12.98 6.12
C VAL A 50 14.58 -12.56 7.32
N VAL A 51 15.18 -12.48 8.52
CA VAL A 51 14.47 -12.06 9.74
C VAL A 51 14.20 -10.54 9.74
N GLY A 52 15.05 -9.75 9.08
CA GLY A 52 14.88 -8.30 8.93
C GLY A 52 13.81 -7.92 7.89
N MET A 53 13.55 -8.79 6.91
CA MET A 53 12.64 -8.52 5.79
C MET A 53 11.21 -8.11 6.22
N PRO A 54 10.54 -8.77 7.19
CA PRO A 54 9.21 -8.35 7.64
C PRO A 54 9.20 -6.96 8.28
N VAL A 55 10.28 -6.59 8.97
CA VAL A 55 10.39 -5.26 9.60
C VAL A 55 10.59 -4.20 8.52
N PHE A 56 11.45 -4.48 7.54
CA PHE A 56 11.68 -3.59 6.40
C PHE A 56 10.38 -3.32 5.62
N LEU A 57 9.60 -4.37 5.30
CA LEU A 57 8.31 -4.22 4.62
C LEU A 57 7.28 -3.45 5.45
N LYS A 58 7.26 -3.63 6.78
CA LYS A 58 6.40 -2.83 7.67
C LYS A 58 6.78 -1.35 7.66
N ILE A 59 8.08 -1.04 7.75
CA ILE A 59 8.58 0.34 7.69
C ILE A 59 8.22 0.95 6.35
N LEU A 60 8.47 0.26 5.24
CA LEU A 60 8.07 0.73 3.91
C LEU A 60 6.55 0.96 3.80
N GLY A 61 5.73 0.10 4.41
CA GLY A 61 4.27 0.28 4.43
C GLY A 61 3.87 1.55 5.19
N ILE A 62 4.47 1.80 6.36
CA ILE A 62 4.21 3.01 7.16
C ILE A 62 4.66 4.26 6.39
N VAL A 63 5.89 4.24 5.86
CA VAL A 63 6.46 5.36 5.09
C VAL A 63 5.64 5.61 3.83
N GLY A 64 5.25 4.56 3.10
CA GLY A 64 4.42 4.65 1.91
C GLY A 64 3.05 5.24 2.20
N THR A 65 2.42 4.83 3.31
CA THR A 65 1.14 5.39 3.75
C THR A 65 1.28 6.87 4.12
N ALA A 66 2.31 7.23 4.88
CA ALA A 66 2.59 8.62 5.22
C ALA A 66 2.83 9.47 3.96
N ALA A 67 3.58 8.94 2.98
CA ALA A 67 3.81 9.59 1.70
C ALA A 67 2.51 9.77 0.90
N MET A 68 1.63 8.76 0.87
CA MET A 68 0.34 8.87 0.19
C MET A 68 -0.57 9.94 0.81
N VAL A 69 -0.62 10.03 2.14
CA VAL A 69 -1.41 11.07 2.84
C VAL A 69 -0.83 12.45 2.55
N TRP A 70 0.49 12.59 2.63
CA TRP A 70 1.18 13.84 2.32
C TRP A 70 0.90 14.28 0.88
N VAL A 71 1.19 13.42 -0.10
CA VAL A 71 1.04 13.73 -1.54
C VAL A 71 -0.43 13.99 -1.88
N GLY A 72 -1.35 13.17 -1.39
CA GLY A 72 -2.78 13.34 -1.60
C GLY A 72 -3.30 14.65 -0.98
N GLY A 73 -2.85 14.99 0.24
CA GLY A 73 -3.15 16.26 0.89
C GLY A 73 -2.68 17.47 0.08
N GLY A 74 -1.48 17.41 -0.50
CA GLY A 74 -0.97 18.44 -1.41
C GLY A 74 -1.86 18.65 -2.63
N ILE A 75 -2.29 17.56 -3.29
CA ILE A 75 -3.21 17.62 -4.44
C ILE A 75 -4.56 18.21 -4.02
N ILE A 76 -5.08 17.83 -2.86
CA ILE A 76 -6.35 18.35 -2.34
C ILE A 76 -6.24 19.85 -2.09
N VAL A 77 -5.22 20.32 -1.37
CA VAL A 77 -5.05 21.76 -1.07
C VAL A 77 -4.94 22.60 -2.35
N HIS A 78 -4.07 22.21 -3.29
CA HIS A 78 -3.93 22.91 -4.57
C HIS A 78 -5.21 22.81 -5.42
N GLY A 79 -5.92 21.68 -5.36
CA GLY A 79 -7.21 21.52 -6.01
C GLY A 79 -8.25 22.49 -5.45
N LEU A 80 -8.36 22.60 -4.11
CA LEU A 80 -9.30 23.51 -3.45
C LEU A 80 -9.04 24.98 -3.78
N GLU A 81 -7.78 25.39 -3.89
CA GLU A 81 -7.40 26.71 -4.40
C GLU A 81 -7.97 26.94 -5.81
N GLY A 82 -7.77 25.96 -6.71
CA GLY A 82 -8.30 26.02 -8.07
C GLY A 82 -9.84 26.07 -8.16
N TYR A 83 -10.55 25.58 -7.15
CA TYR A 83 -12.02 25.62 -7.04
C TYR A 83 -12.56 26.83 -6.26
N GLY A 84 -11.69 27.76 -5.82
CA GLY A 84 -12.08 29.00 -5.13
C GLY A 84 -12.30 28.86 -3.62
N ILE A 85 -11.91 27.73 -3.00
CA ILE A 85 -11.93 27.55 -1.54
C ILE A 85 -10.50 27.80 -1.03
N GLU A 86 -10.18 29.07 -0.83
CA GLU A 86 -8.80 29.49 -0.51
C GLU A 86 -8.46 29.44 1.00
N ALA A 87 -9.45 29.25 1.88
CA ALA A 87 -9.24 29.33 3.32
C ALA A 87 -8.17 28.34 3.88
N PRO A 88 -8.12 27.05 3.46
CA PRO A 88 -7.08 26.13 3.92
C PRO A 88 -5.69 26.52 3.44
N ALA A 89 -5.62 27.02 2.21
CA ALA A 89 -4.40 27.46 1.55
C ALA A 89 -3.78 28.70 2.22
N HIS A 90 -4.59 29.74 2.45
CA HIS A 90 -4.15 30.96 3.11
C HIS A 90 -3.66 30.71 4.54
N LEU A 91 -4.30 29.79 5.28
CA LEU A 91 -3.84 29.42 6.63
C LEU A 91 -2.48 28.71 6.60
N ILE A 92 -2.29 27.77 5.66
CA ILE A 92 -1.02 27.06 5.50
C ILE A 92 0.08 28.04 5.06
N HIS A 93 -0.22 28.92 4.11
CA HIS A 93 0.73 29.90 3.59
C HIS A 93 1.11 30.95 4.64
N ALA A 94 0.15 31.45 5.43
CA ALA A 94 0.46 32.36 6.53
C ALA A 94 1.36 31.70 7.59
N ALA A 95 1.10 30.43 7.93
CA ALA A 95 1.94 29.67 8.86
C ALA A 95 3.35 29.41 8.29
N SER A 96 3.46 29.12 7.00
CA SER A 96 4.75 28.86 6.35
C SER A 96 5.61 30.11 6.25
N VAL A 97 5.02 31.26 5.90
CA VAL A 97 5.71 32.56 5.84
C VAL A 97 6.14 33.01 7.24
N ALA A 98 5.30 32.85 8.26
CA ALA A 98 5.64 33.18 9.64
C ALA A 98 6.79 32.32 10.18
N ALA A 99 6.82 31.03 9.86
CA ALA A 99 7.91 30.13 10.23
C ALA A 99 9.21 30.44 9.46
N ALA A 100 9.12 30.74 8.17
CA ALA A 100 10.27 31.07 7.34
C ALA A 100 10.91 32.42 7.74
N ALA A 101 10.12 33.36 8.27
CA ALA A 101 10.62 34.62 8.79
C ALA A 101 11.54 34.46 10.02
N ALA A 102 11.37 33.38 10.80
CA ALA A 102 12.21 33.08 11.96
C ALA A 102 13.60 32.55 11.57
N LEU A 103 13.75 31.94 10.40
CA LEU A 103 15.04 31.46 9.86
C LEU A 103 15.24 31.86 8.39
N PRO A 104 15.61 33.14 8.11
CA PRO A 104 15.72 33.66 6.75
C PRO A 104 16.77 32.96 5.89
N ALA A 105 17.83 32.41 6.49
CA ALA A 105 18.91 31.73 5.79
C ALA A 105 18.49 30.41 5.13
N VAL A 106 17.38 29.80 5.59
CA VAL A 106 16.84 28.53 5.08
C VAL A 106 15.35 28.64 4.77
N SER A 107 14.87 29.85 4.50
CA SER A 107 13.44 30.18 4.35
C SER A 107 12.72 29.27 3.35
N GLY A 108 13.29 28.99 2.18
CA GLY A 108 12.66 28.13 1.18
C GLY A 108 12.50 26.67 1.63
N VAL A 109 13.44 26.13 2.42
CA VAL A 109 13.33 24.77 2.97
C VAL A 109 12.29 24.75 4.08
N VAL A 110 12.27 25.75 4.94
CA VAL A 110 11.29 25.88 6.03
C VAL A 110 9.88 26.04 5.47
N GLU A 111 9.70 26.90 4.48
CA GLU A 111 8.42 27.11 3.80
C GLU A 111 7.93 25.83 3.15
N TRP A 112 8.81 25.10 2.45
CA TRP A 112 8.49 23.81 1.87
C TRP A 112 8.05 22.80 2.94
N ILE A 113 8.82 22.63 4.03
CA ILE A 113 8.49 21.68 5.11
C ILE A 113 7.15 22.03 5.76
N VAL A 114 6.93 23.30 6.10
CA VAL A 114 5.72 23.75 6.81
C VAL A 114 4.50 23.67 5.90
N GLY A 115 4.62 24.12 4.66
CA GLY A 115 3.55 24.00 3.66
C GLY A 115 3.17 22.54 3.42
N ALA A 116 4.17 21.69 3.30
CA ALA A 116 3.99 20.27 3.04
C ALA A 116 3.43 19.50 4.26
N ALA A 117 3.84 19.85 5.48
CA ALA A 117 3.22 19.35 6.70
C ALA A 117 1.76 19.80 6.84
N GLY A 118 1.47 21.07 6.53
CA GLY A 118 0.11 21.61 6.50
C GLY A 118 -0.79 20.87 5.51
N ALA A 119 -0.29 20.63 4.30
CA ALA A 119 -0.99 19.84 3.29
C ALA A 119 -1.25 18.40 3.76
N GLY A 120 -0.26 17.76 4.39
CA GLY A 120 -0.43 16.43 4.97
C GLY A 120 -1.51 16.36 6.05
N ILE A 121 -1.61 17.38 6.91
CA ILE A 121 -2.67 17.48 7.94
C ILE A 121 -4.05 17.60 7.28
N VAL A 122 -4.20 18.45 6.26
CA VAL A 122 -5.46 18.57 5.51
C VAL A 122 -5.82 17.24 4.85
N GLY A 123 -4.85 16.59 4.21
CA GLY A 123 -5.03 15.26 3.62
C GLY A 123 -5.51 14.22 4.64
N LEU A 124 -4.95 14.23 5.85
CA LEU A 124 -5.36 13.34 6.94
C LEU A 124 -6.79 13.64 7.39
N ILE A 125 -7.17 14.91 7.57
CA ILE A 125 -8.51 15.31 7.99
C ILE A 125 -9.55 14.89 6.94
N VAL A 126 -9.29 15.19 5.66
CA VAL A 126 -10.18 14.81 4.55
C VAL A 126 -10.26 13.30 4.42
N GLY A 127 -9.13 12.59 4.49
CA GLY A 127 -9.08 11.13 4.48
C GLY A 127 -9.87 10.51 5.63
N ALA A 128 -9.74 11.04 6.84
CA ALA A 128 -10.50 10.60 8.01
C ALA A 128 -12.00 10.87 7.86
N ALA A 129 -12.38 12.02 7.31
CA ALA A 129 -13.79 12.37 7.04
C ALA A 129 -14.43 11.49 5.95
N LEU A 130 -13.62 11.00 4.99
CA LEU A 130 -14.06 10.07 3.94
C LEU A 130 -14.41 8.66 4.47
N ILE A 131 -13.80 8.22 5.58
CA ILE A 131 -14.04 6.89 6.16
C ILE A 131 -15.52 6.67 6.53
N PRO A 132 -16.18 7.54 7.32
CA PRO A 132 -17.61 7.38 7.59
C PRO A 132 -18.46 7.55 6.32
N ILE A 133 -18.12 8.48 5.42
CA ILE A 133 -18.89 8.68 4.19
C ILE A 133 -18.91 7.39 3.34
N THR A 134 -17.75 6.78 3.14
CA THR A 134 -17.64 5.54 2.35
C THR A 134 -18.31 4.36 3.03
N SER A 135 -18.24 4.25 4.36
CA SER A 135 -18.89 3.15 5.09
C SER A 135 -20.43 3.30 5.15
N PHE A 136 -20.95 4.51 5.30
CA PHE A 136 -22.39 4.76 5.40
C PHE A 136 -23.09 4.88 4.05
N VAL A 137 -22.39 5.28 2.98
CA VAL A 137 -22.99 5.47 1.64
C VAL A 137 -22.59 4.36 0.69
N LEU A 138 -21.30 4.04 0.58
CA LEU A 138 -20.80 3.11 -0.42
C LEU A 138 -21.07 1.65 -0.04
N ALA A 139 -20.92 1.28 1.24
CA ALA A 139 -21.18 -0.08 1.69
C ALA A 139 -22.65 -0.54 1.51
N PRO A 140 -23.69 0.25 1.86
CA PRO A 140 -25.06 -0.17 1.60
C PRO A 140 -25.40 -0.19 0.11
N ILE A 141 -24.89 0.75 -0.68
CA ILE A 141 -25.10 0.76 -2.14
C ILE A 141 -24.45 -0.47 -2.78
N ALA A 142 -23.19 -0.78 -2.42
CA ALA A 142 -22.50 -1.97 -2.93
C ALA A 142 -23.23 -3.27 -2.53
N LYS A 143 -23.79 -3.34 -1.32
CA LYS A 143 -24.60 -4.48 -0.87
C LYS A 143 -25.93 -4.57 -1.66
N ALA A 144 -26.59 -3.44 -1.91
CA ALA A 144 -27.82 -3.39 -2.70
C ALA A 144 -27.58 -3.82 -4.16
N VAL A 145 -26.50 -3.35 -4.79
CA VAL A 145 -26.12 -3.72 -6.16
C VAL A 145 -25.75 -5.20 -6.25
N ARG A 146 -24.94 -5.73 -5.31
CA ARG A 146 -24.63 -7.17 -5.29
C ARG A 146 -25.87 -8.03 -5.05
N GLY A 147 -26.81 -7.57 -4.24
CA GLY A 147 -28.09 -8.24 -4.01
C GLY A 147 -28.98 -8.30 -5.27
N LEU A 148 -28.89 -7.28 -6.13
CA LEU A 148 -29.61 -7.23 -7.40
C LEU A 148 -29.02 -8.20 -8.44
N PHE A 149 -27.70 -8.31 -8.50
CA PHE A 149 -27.00 -9.20 -9.47
C PHE A 149 -26.83 -10.65 -8.99
N GLY A 150 -26.91 -10.92 -7.68
CA GLY A 150 -26.72 -12.27 -7.10
C GLY A 150 -27.95 -13.18 -7.10
N ARG A 151 -29.13 -12.65 -7.43
CA ARG A 151 -30.44 -13.34 -7.31
C ARG A 151 -30.76 -14.32 -8.45
N GLY A 152 -29.79 -14.61 -9.33
CA GLY A 152 -29.95 -15.51 -10.48
C GLY A 152 -29.38 -16.93 -10.29
N LYS A 153 -28.93 -17.31 -9.08
CA LYS A 153 -28.27 -18.61 -8.83
C LYS A 153 -28.96 -19.51 -7.79
N GLU A 154 -30.21 -19.23 -7.42
CA GLU A 154 -31.02 -20.17 -6.63
C GLU A 154 -31.94 -20.93 -7.59
N ALA A 155 -31.49 -22.11 -8.01
CA ALA A 155 -32.28 -23.06 -8.78
C ALA A 155 -33.42 -23.62 -7.91
N PRO A 156 -34.67 -23.70 -8.41
CA PRO A 156 -35.75 -24.32 -7.67
C PRO A 156 -35.76 -25.85 -7.83
N ALA A 157 -35.94 -26.50 -6.68
CA ALA A 157 -36.59 -27.79 -6.43
C ALA A 157 -36.04 -29.09 -7.07
N ASP A 158 -35.42 -29.89 -6.19
CA ASP A 158 -35.59 -31.35 -6.05
C ASP A 158 -36.76 -31.98 -6.83
N THR A 159 -36.45 -32.78 -7.87
CA THR A 159 -37.40 -33.74 -8.47
C THR A 159 -36.77 -34.96 -9.17
N ALA A 160 -35.48 -35.30 -8.98
CA ALA A 160 -34.96 -36.50 -9.65
C ALA A 160 -33.74 -37.14 -8.95
N ASN A 161 -33.98 -38.05 -8.01
CA ASN A 161 -32.99 -39.10 -7.74
C ASN A 161 -33.66 -40.47 -7.52
N PRO A 162 -33.86 -41.25 -8.59
CA PRO A 162 -34.15 -42.67 -8.50
C PRO A 162 -32.90 -43.49 -8.80
N THR A 163 -31.77 -43.27 -8.10
CA THR A 163 -30.65 -44.21 -8.13
C THR A 163 -30.10 -44.42 -6.72
N THR A 164 -30.98 -44.88 -5.84
CA THR A 164 -30.59 -45.90 -4.86
C THR A 164 -30.35 -47.21 -5.62
N ASN A 165 -29.30 -47.95 -5.26
CA ASN A 165 -28.90 -49.29 -5.72
C ASN A 165 -28.05 -49.42 -7.01
N ALA A 166 -26.74 -49.65 -6.84
CA ALA A 166 -26.09 -50.92 -7.21
C ALA A 166 -24.63 -50.96 -6.70
N ALA A 167 -24.23 -52.14 -6.21
CA ALA A 167 -23.09 -52.47 -5.35
C ALA A 167 -21.66 -52.36 -5.96
N PRO A 168 -20.59 -52.37 -5.14
CA PRO A 168 -19.21 -52.50 -5.62
C PRO A 168 -18.79 -53.98 -5.72
N THR A 169 -18.31 -54.42 -6.89
CA THR A 169 -17.61 -55.71 -7.08
C THR A 169 -16.50 -55.48 -8.13
N LYS A 170 -15.26 -55.97 -8.08
CA LYS A 170 -14.57 -57.03 -7.33
C LYS A 170 -13.07 -56.69 -7.14
N THR A 171 -12.47 -57.28 -6.12
CA THR A 171 -11.03 -57.47 -5.89
C THR A 171 -10.38 -58.32 -7.00
N PRO A 172 -9.09 -58.13 -7.36
CA PRO A 172 -8.36 -59.08 -8.20
C PRO A 172 -7.79 -60.21 -7.32
N GLN A 173 -8.10 -61.46 -7.66
CA GLN A 173 -7.37 -62.63 -7.18
C GLN A 173 -6.69 -63.34 -8.35
N SER A 174 -5.46 -63.80 -8.07
CA SER A 174 -4.49 -64.61 -8.82
C SER A 174 -3.91 -64.01 -10.10
#